data_AF-A0A1E5VY31-F1
#
_entry.id   AF-A0A1E5VY31-F1
#
_cell.length_a   1.000
_cell.length_b   1.000
_cell.length_c   1.000
_cell.angle_alpha   90.00
_cell.angle_beta   90.00
_cell.angle_gamma   90.00
#
_symmetry.space_group_name_H-M   'P 1'
#
loop_
_entity.id
_entity.type
_entity.pdbx_description
1 polymer ?
#
loop_
_entity_poly.entity_id
_entity_poly.type
_entity_poly.pdbx_seq_one_letter_code
_entity_poly.pdbx_strand_id
1 'polypeptide(L)'
;MPTSEEVLEAQAQLWCHAFGYLKSIALQSAIELRIPTAIHCRGGASSLSELHAALPVPSSKRPCLSHLMKLLSVRPGLPVNVAGVPPRRRRTHADIEHTRVM
;
A
#
# COMPACT_ATOMS: atom_id res chain seq x y z
N MET A 1 -12.94 12.28 26.61
CA MET A 1 -13.24 12.01 25.19
C MET A 1 -11.93 11.60 24.54
N PRO A 2 -11.88 10.47 23.82
CA PRO A 2 -10.65 10.01 23.18
C PRO A 2 -10.14 11.09 22.20
N THR A 3 -8.83 11.26 22.16
CA THR A 3 -8.16 12.22 21.26
C THR A 3 -8.25 11.73 19.81
N SER A 4 -8.13 12.65 18.85
CA SER A 4 -8.15 12.28 17.42
C SER A 4 -7.07 11.27 17.05
N GLU A 5 -5.94 11.27 17.75
CA GLU A 5 -4.82 10.35 17.54
C GLU A 5 -5.17 8.94 18.02
N GLU A 6 -5.78 8.81 19.20
CA GLU A 6 -6.24 7.51 19.74
C GLU A 6 -7.31 6.86 18.84
N VAL A 7 -8.23 7.66 18.27
CA VAL A 7 -9.25 7.16 17.34
C VAL A 7 -8.62 6.67 16.03
N LEU A 8 -7.62 7.40 15.51
CA LEU A 8 -6.92 7.03 14.28
C LEU A 8 -6.10 5.74 14.46
N GLU A 9 -5.41 5.61 15.59
CA GLU A 9 -4.65 4.41 15.94
C GLU A 9 -5.57 3.19 16.09
N ALA A 10 -6.68 3.34 16.83
CA ALA A 10 -7.67 2.27 16.97
C ALA A 10 -8.24 1.83 15.61
N GLN A 11 -8.49 2.78 14.72
CA GLN A 11 -8.95 2.49 13.36
C GLN A 11 -7.88 1.77 12.54
N ALA A 12 -6.61 2.21 12.60
CA ALA A 12 -5.51 1.54 11.94
C ALA A 12 -5.35 0.09 12.41
N GLN A 13 -5.44 -0.16 13.72
CA GLN A 13 -5.40 -1.50 14.30
C GLN A 13 -6.57 -2.38 13.83
N LEU A 14 -7.79 -1.84 13.81
CA LEU A 14 -8.96 -2.55 13.28
C LEU A 14 -8.78 -2.94 11.82
N TRP A 15 -8.26 -2.02 10.98
CA TRP A 15 -7.97 -2.31 9.57
C TRP A 15 -6.84 -3.33 9.42
N CYS A 16 -5.78 -3.24 10.22
CA CYS A 16 -4.69 -4.22 10.19
C CYS A 16 -5.17 -5.63 10.54
N HIS A 17 -6.07 -5.73 11.52
CA HIS A 17 -6.68 -7.00 11.91
C HIS A 17 -7.62 -7.53 10.82
N ALA A 18 -8.54 -6.69 10.32
CA ALA A 18 -9.50 -7.07 9.28
C ALA A 18 -8.82 -7.47 7.96
N PHE A 19 -7.81 -6.72 7.52
CA PHE A 19 -7.07 -7.00 6.29
C PHE A 19 -5.94 -8.02 6.49
N GLY A 20 -5.68 -8.47 7.71
CA GLY A 20 -4.72 -9.54 8.00
C GLY A 20 -5.03 -10.82 7.21
N TYR A 21 -6.30 -11.20 7.14
CA TYR A 21 -6.78 -12.36 6.36
C TYR A 21 -6.60 -12.18 4.85
N LEU A 22 -6.71 -10.95 4.33
CA LEU A 22 -6.55 -10.67 2.91
C LEU A 22 -5.15 -11.03 2.40
N LYS A 23 -4.12 -10.93 3.27
CA LYS A 23 -2.77 -11.44 2.95
C LYS A 23 -2.73 -12.96 2.81
N SER A 24 -3.45 -13.68 3.66
CA SER A 24 -3.56 -15.14 3.56
C SER A 24 -4.21 -15.54 2.24
N ILE A 25 -5.31 -14.88 1.88
CA ILE A 25 -5.99 -15.10 0.58
C ILE A 25 -5.09 -14.71 -0.60
N ALA A 26 -4.36 -13.60 -0.50
CA ALA A 26 -3.41 -13.20 -1.54
C ALA A 26 -2.28 -14.22 -1.71
N LEU A 27 -1.76 -14.78 -0.60
CA LEU A 27 -0.73 -15.82 -0.63
C LEU A 27 -1.27 -17.12 -1.22
N GLN A 28 -2.45 -17.57 -0.77
CA GLN A 28 -3.12 -18.74 -1.33
C GLN A 28 -3.35 -18.58 -2.84
N SER A 29 -3.85 -17.42 -3.26
CA SER A 29 -4.05 -17.11 -4.67
C SER A 29 -2.74 -17.11 -5.47
N ALA A 30 -1.62 -16.62 -4.90
CA ALA A 30 -0.31 -16.70 -5.55
C ALA A 30 0.17 -18.15 -5.76
N ILE A 31 -0.11 -19.03 -4.80
CA ILE A 31 0.23 -20.46 -4.85
C ILE A 31 -0.63 -21.17 -5.89
N GLU A 32 -1.95 -20.93 -5.88
CA GLU A 32 -2.89 -21.49 -6.87
C GLU A 32 -2.54 -21.05 -8.30
N LEU A 33 -2.14 -19.78 -8.45
CA LEU A 33 -1.63 -19.24 -9.71
C LEU A 33 -0.20 -19.70 -10.03
N ARG A 34 0.44 -20.55 -9.23
CA ARG A 34 1.79 -21.07 -9.50
C ARG A 34 2.85 -20.00 -9.74
N ILE A 35 2.68 -18.82 -9.13
CA ILE A 35 3.62 -17.70 -9.23
C ILE A 35 5.01 -18.08 -8.66
N PRO A 36 5.12 -18.74 -7.48
CA PRO A 36 6.41 -19.14 -6.94
C PRO A 36 7.19 -20.08 -7.87
N THR A 37 6.49 -21.05 -8.47
CA THR A 37 7.09 -21.98 -9.43
C THR A 37 7.50 -21.28 -10.73
N ALA A 38 6.71 -20.33 -11.23
CA ALA A 38 7.07 -19.54 -12.41
C ALA A 38 8.31 -18.67 -12.18
N ILE A 39 8.46 -18.10 -10.98
CA ILE A 39 9.65 -17.33 -10.58
C ILE A 39 10.87 -18.26 -10.44
N HIS A 40 10.70 -19.44 -9.83
CA HIS A 40 11.77 -20.41 -9.63
C HIS A 40 12.31 -20.95 -10.96
N CYS A 41 11.43 -21.32 -11.90
CA CYS A 41 11.84 -21.75 -13.24
C CYS A 41 12.63 -20.70 -14.04
N ARG A 42 12.53 -19.42 -13.66
CA ARG A 42 13.21 -18.29 -14.32
C ARG A 42 14.50 -17.86 -13.60
N GLY A 43 15.00 -18.63 -12.63
CA GLY A 43 16.23 -18.33 -11.92
C GLY A 43 16.07 -17.38 -10.73
N GLY A 44 14.85 -17.26 -10.18
CA GLY A 44 14.60 -16.58 -8.90
C GLY A 44 14.18 -15.10 -9.01
N ALA A 45 14.24 -14.49 -10.20
CA ALA A 45 13.69 -13.17 -10.47
C ALA A 45 12.87 -13.20 -11.76
N SER A 46 11.62 -12.74 -11.70
CA SER A 46 10.75 -12.64 -12.88
C SER A 46 10.15 -11.25 -12.94
N SER A 47 10.18 -10.62 -14.11
CA SER A 47 9.49 -9.36 -14.33
C SER A 47 7.98 -9.59 -14.41
N LEU A 48 7.18 -8.55 -14.16
CA LEU A 48 5.72 -8.63 -14.24
C LEU A 48 5.25 -9.01 -15.66
N SER A 49 5.97 -8.56 -16.69
CA SER A 49 5.71 -8.91 -18.09
C SER A 49 5.98 -10.39 -18.35
N GLU A 50 7.08 -10.92 -17.82
CA GLU A 50 7.43 -12.34 -17.92
C GLU A 50 6.43 -13.23 -17.17
N LEU A 51 5.91 -12.74 -16.05
CA LEU A 51 4.88 -13.44 -15.27
C LEU A 51 3.53 -13.45 -16.00
N HIS A 52 3.17 -12.35 -16.70
CA HIS A 52 2.01 -12.32 -17.59
C HIS A 52 2.14 -13.24 -18.81
N ALA A 53 3.35 -13.49 -19.30
CA ALA A 53 3.60 -14.42 -20.39
C ALA A 53 3.58 -15.89 -19.93
N ALA A 54 4.06 -16.17 -18.71
CA ALA A 54 4.08 -17.51 -18.13
C ALA A 54 2.72 -17.97 -17.61
N LEU A 55 1.85 -17.04 -17.24
CA LEU A 55 0.54 -17.36 -16.68
C LEU A 55 -0.57 -17.10 -17.72
N PRO A 56 -1.48 -18.06 -17.95
CA PRO A 56 -2.63 -17.87 -18.81
C PRO A 56 -3.69 -17.00 -18.11
N VAL A 57 -3.36 -15.75 -17.80
CA VAL A 57 -4.26 -14.79 -17.15
C VAL A 57 -4.87 -13.88 -18.22
N PRO A 58 -6.20 -13.79 -18.30
CA PRO A 58 -6.86 -12.88 -19.24
C PRO A 58 -6.45 -11.43 -18.97
N SER A 59 -6.37 -10.62 -20.03
CA SER A 59 -5.91 -9.22 -19.97
C SER A 59 -6.68 -8.38 -18.94
N SER A 60 -7.96 -8.69 -18.71
CA SER A 60 -8.81 -8.06 -17.71
C SER A 60 -8.35 -8.26 -16.27
N LYS A 61 -7.63 -9.35 -15.97
CA LYS A 61 -7.16 -9.71 -14.62
C LYS A 61 -5.68 -9.39 -14.38
N ARG A 62 -4.97 -8.86 -15.37
CA ARG A 62 -3.58 -8.40 -15.23
C ARG A 62 -3.38 -7.34 -14.14
N PRO A 63 -4.28 -6.34 -13.97
CA PRO A 63 -4.18 -5.41 -12.85
C PRO A 63 -4.28 -6.11 -11.50
N CYS A 64 -5.15 -7.12 -11.37
CA CYS A 64 -5.30 -7.88 -10.12
C CYS A 64 -4.00 -8.61 -9.75
N LEU A 65 -3.31 -9.21 -10.72
CA LEU A 65 -2.02 -9.84 -10.51
C LEU A 65 -0.96 -8.83 -10.03
N SER A 66 -0.92 -7.63 -10.64
CA SER A 66 -0.03 -6.56 -10.20
C SER A 66 -0.30 -6.10 -8.76
N HIS A 67 -1.58 -5.95 -8.39
CA HIS A 67 -1.96 -5.60 -7.01
C HIS A 67 -1.57 -6.70 -6.03
N LEU A 68 -1.74 -7.97 -6.41
CA LEU A 68 -1.39 -9.12 -5.59
C LEU A 68 0.12 -9.20 -5.37
N MET A 69 0.93 -9.05 -6.42
CA MET A 69 2.39 -8.99 -6.31
C MET A 69 2.85 -7.82 -5.45
N LYS A 70 2.25 -6.64 -5.58
CA LYS A 70 2.53 -5.48 -4.72
C LYS A 70 2.16 -5.76 -3.26
N LEU A 71 0.97 -6.32 -3.02
CA LEU A 71 0.50 -6.66 -1.67
C LEU A 71 1.43 -7.67 -0.98
N LEU A 72 1.96 -8.64 -1.73
CA LEU A 72 2.92 -9.62 -1.21
C LEU A 72 4.36 -9.09 -1.11
N SER A 73 4.74 -8.10 -1.94
CA SER A 73 6.06 -7.47 -1.89
C SER A 73 6.18 -6.39 -0.80
N VAL A 74 5.05 -5.86 -0.33
CA VAL A 74 5.02 -4.91 0.78
C VAL A 74 5.40 -5.64 2.06
N ARG A 75 6.64 -5.44 2.49
CA ARG A 75 7.20 -5.97 3.72
C ARG A 75 6.40 -5.46 4.93
N PRO A 76 5.98 -6.34 5.87
CA PRO A 76 5.31 -5.91 7.09
C PRO A 76 6.34 -5.23 7.99
N GLY A 77 6.12 -3.96 8.32
CA GLY A 77 6.91 -3.27 9.34
C GLY A 77 7.63 -2.00 8.93
N LEU A 78 7.21 -1.30 7.86
CA LEU A 78 7.35 0.15 7.98
C LEU A 78 6.25 0.60 8.95
N PRO A 79 6.58 1.26 10.07
CA PRO A 79 5.56 1.95 10.82
C PRO A 79 4.85 2.88 9.85
N VAL A 80 3.53 2.81 9.79
CA VAL A 80 2.75 3.93 9.26
C VAL A 80 3.05 5.05 10.25
N ASN A 81 4.08 5.84 9.95
CA ASN A 81 4.52 6.90 10.84
C ASN A 81 3.44 7.99 10.76
N VAL A 82 2.44 7.90 11.64
CA VAL A 82 1.42 8.93 11.80
C VAL A 82 2.04 10.20 12.39
N ALA A 83 3.26 10.17 12.93
CA ALA A 83 4.01 11.35 13.38
C ALA A 83 4.62 12.18 12.25
N GLY A 84 4.16 11.99 11.01
CA GLY A 84 4.61 12.72 9.83
C GLY A 84 3.62 13.76 9.29
N VAL A 85 2.55 14.12 10.00
CA VAL A 85 1.71 15.27 9.60
C VAL A 85 2.43 16.54 10.04
N PRO A 86 3.06 17.32 9.15
CA PRO A 86 3.56 18.62 9.52
C PRO A 86 2.36 19.48 9.95
N PRO A 87 2.48 20.25 11.05
CA PRO A 87 1.40 21.12 11.49
C PRO A 87 1.04 22.07 10.34
N ARG A 88 -0.22 22.04 9.92
CA ARG A 88 -0.78 23.04 8.99
C ARG A 88 -0.41 24.41 9.55
N ARG A 89 0.54 25.09 8.88
CA ARG A 89 0.81 26.52 9.11
C ARG A 89 -0.54 27.23 9.02
N ARG A 90 -1.08 27.64 10.17
CA ARG A 90 -2.13 28.65 10.22
C ARG A 90 -1.57 29.85 9.49
N ARG A 91 -2.03 30.10 8.26
CA ARG A 91 -1.96 31.44 7.69
C ARG A 91 -2.81 32.30 8.60
N THR A 92 -2.18 32.96 9.54
CA THR A 92 -2.79 34.07 10.27
C THR A 92 -3.15 35.14 9.24
N HIS A 93 -4.38 35.62 9.33
CA HIS A 93 -5.01 36.65 8.50
C HIS A 93 -4.41 38.05 8.75
N ALA A 94 -3.08 38.15 8.88
CA ALA A 94 -2.37 39.38 9.25
C ALA A 94 -1.25 39.77 8.28
N ASP A 95 -1.14 39.10 7.12
CA ASP A 95 -0.20 39.50 6.05
C ASP A 95 -0.94 40.17 4.88
N ILE A 96 -2.07 40.79 5.18
CA ILE A 96 -2.73 41.80 4.34
C ILE A 96 -2.56 43.08 5.15
N GLU A 97 -1.85 44.09 4.62
CA GLU A 97 -1.70 45.49 5.10
C GLU A 97 -0.25 45.99 5.38
N HIS A 98 0.82 45.50 4.72
CA HIS A 98 2.10 46.25 4.77
C HIS A 98 2.99 46.25 3.52
N THR A 99 2.38 46.25 2.32
CA THR A 99 3.10 46.65 1.09
C THR A 99 2.21 47.48 0.17
N ARG A 100 1.52 48.46 0.76
CA ARG A 100 1.13 49.69 0.07
C ARG A 100 2.10 50.75 0.58
N VAL A 101 2.73 51.48 -0.33
CA VAL A 101 3.79 52.49 -0.14
C VAL A 101 5.22 51.92 -0.17
N MET A 102 5.74 51.68 -1.38
CA MET A 102 6.63 52.64 -2.07
C MET A 102 6.59 52.40 -3.57
#